data_AF-A0A2H3JQW5-F1
#
_entry.id   AF-A0A2H3JQW5-F1
#
_cell.length_a   1.000
_cell.length_b   1.000
_cell.length_c   1.000
_cell.angle_alpha   90.00
_cell.angle_beta   90.00
_cell.angle_gamma   90.00
#
_symmetry.space_group_name_H-M   'P 1'
#
loop_
_entity.id
_entity.type
_entity.pdbx_description
1 polymer ?
#
loop_
_entity_poly.entity_id
_entity_poly.type
_entity_poly.pdbx_seq_one_letter_code
_entity_poly.pdbx_strand_id
1 'polypeptide(L)'
;MAAGVPSYSSGQAAFGTLRISEQVFWAHRADDTPSAWDKPAQHQSNPRKVRVTGYNQHATTALRASNNNRGDVLEVPWNESDNVMRVMKRLEDKLCIPVMYWRLAGDGVVLDPSTLASTHRLFVSNTTVDLVLLPTSAIDEYLAQYGKRHEWRALAPGVTDSSDLRERAAAFFNLLSPVASDAWPVYIQQRTHAEAMLRKRLDQYAGEPLDPLLVQIRAGVEAVLASTKLAPSEQAAVADGVIPLHLELIEAGESTEVMGDAEVLTRIYSPTSPAAIDVHFAYRRAAGAHTTDYALRVMYRVYTPLARPAMERRDFSPRAGQNGWQALFALGICDTIDERGYDDTECDNAWGPSPAEVQRLHRMLFGEGAPASKVGTVEMVRLLMAAVGLPFHVKSEGGGGDEQDDKSHIRWAINDCEWLGWSVRAACGVPLRADAE
;
A
#
# COMPACT_ATOMS: atom_id res chain seq x y z
N MET A 1 -43.19 47.86 -4.73
CA MET A 1 -43.30 46.79 -3.72
C MET A 1 -42.72 45.53 -4.34
N ALA A 2 -41.42 45.30 -4.13
CA ALA A 2 -40.76 44.06 -4.50
C ALA A 2 -40.59 43.25 -3.21
N ALA A 3 -41.37 42.18 -3.08
CA ALA A 3 -41.25 41.26 -1.95
C ALA A 3 -40.02 40.37 -2.19
N GLY A 4 -39.08 40.42 -1.25
CA GLY A 4 -37.84 39.69 -1.28
C GLY A 4 -38.07 38.18 -1.26
N VAL A 5 -37.37 37.49 -2.16
CA VAL A 5 -37.20 36.04 -2.14
C VAL A 5 -36.34 35.69 -0.91
N PRO A 6 -36.76 34.77 -0.03
CA PRO A 6 -35.89 34.29 1.04
C PRO A 6 -34.76 33.49 0.43
N SER A 7 -33.52 33.90 0.70
CA SER A 7 -32.34 33.11 0.42
C SER A 7 -32.38 31.84 1.28
N TYR A 8 -32.48 30.68 0.64
CA TYR A 8 -32.22 29.40 1.29
C TYR A 8 -30.72 29.28 1.58
N SER A 9 -30.31 29.71 2.77
CA SER A 9 -29.10 29.15 3.37
C SER A 9 -29.42 27.71 3.73
N SER A 10 -28.83 26.74 3.02
CA SER A 10 -28.91 25.31 3.29
C SER A 10 -28.53 25.04 4.75
N GLY A 11 -29.55 24.84 5.59
CA GLY A 11 -29.39 24.55 7.01
C GLY A 11 -28.73 23.19 7.18
N GLN A 12 -27.47 23.18 7.61
CA GLN A 12 -26.93 22.06 8.37
C GLN A 12 -27.79 21.94 9.63
N ALA A 13 -28.70 20.98 9.66
CA ALA A 13 -29.34 20.58 10.91
C ALA A 13 -28.20 20.27 11.89
N ALA A 14 -28.18 20.97 13.04
CA ALA A 14 -27.14 20.77 14.03
C ALA A 14 -27.13 19.29 14.43
N PHE A 15 -26.01 18.59 14.32
CA PHE A 15 -25.91 17.13 14.48
C PHE A 15 -26.71 16.52 15.67
N GLY A 16 -26.83 17.24 16.79
CA GLY A 16 -27.66 16.81 17.93
C GLY A 16 -29.18 16.77 17.68
N THR A 17 -29.70 17.49 16.69
CA THR A 17 -31.13 17.47 16.30
C THR A 17 -31.50 16.23 15.49
N LEU A 18 -30.52 15.45 15.04
CA LEU A 18 -30.73 14.15 14.39
C LEU A 18 -31.03 13.04 15.41
N ARG A 19 -30.94 13.35 16.70
CA ARG A 19 -31.29 12.42 17.75
C ARG A 19 -32.79 12.15 17.73
N ILE A 20 -33.13 10.88 17.57
CA ILE A 20 -34.52 10.42 17.70
C ILE A 20 -34.82 10.07 19.17
N SER A 21 -36.11 10.13 19.54
CA SER A 21 -36.51 9.75 20.89
C SER A 21 -36.20 8.27 21.12
N GLU A 22 -35.87 7.92 22.37
CA GLU A 22 -35.54 6.55 22.74
C GLU A 22 -36.67 5.57 22.37
N GLN A 23 -37.93 5.99 22.54
CA GLN A 23 -39.09 5.19 22.16
C GLN A 23 -39.17 4.93 20.64
N VAL A 24 -38.87 5.93 19.81
CA VAL A 24 -38.86 5.79 18.34
C VAL A 24 -37.67 4.97 17.89
N PHE A 25 -36.50 5.16 18.52
CA PHE A 25 -35.30 4.37 18.26
C PHE A 25 -35.54 2.88 18.49
N TRP A 26 -36.04 2.51 19.68
CA TRP A 26 -36.30 1.11 20.01
C TRP A 26 -37.45 0.51 19.19
N ALA A 27 -38.43 1.31 18.76
CA ALA A 27 -39.47 0.83 17.86
C ALA A 27 -38.90 0.43 16.49
N HIS A 28 -37.99 1.23 15.93
CA HIS A 28 -37.30 0.88 14.67
C HIS A 28 -36.37 -0.33 14.83
N ARG A 29 -35.77 -0.50 16.01
CA ARG A 29 -34.84 -1.60 16.26
C ARG A 29 -35.51 -2.91 16.63
N ALA A 30 -36.78 -2.89 17.04
CA ALA A 30 -37.55 -4.10 17.35
C ALA A 30 -37.78 -4.98 16.10
N ASP A 31 -37.74 -4.37 14.91
CA ASP A 31 -37.82 -5.07 13.62
C ASP A 31 -36.47 -5.67 13.18
N ASP A 32 -35.35 -5.20 13.75
CA ASP A 32 -34.02 -5.77 13.54
C ASP A 32 -33.80 -6.92 14.54
N THR A 33 -33.91 -8.16 14.07
CA THR A 33 -33.64 -9.34 14.90
C THR A 33 -32.22 -9.26 15.47
N PRO A 34 -32.03 -9.22 16.81
CA PRO A 34 -30.70 -9.15 17.39
C PRO A 34 -29.89 -10.36 16.95
N SER A 35 -28.80 -10.11 16.24
CA SER A 35 -27.90 -11.16 15.81
C SER A 35 -27.27 -11.79 17.06
N ALA A 36 -27.05 -13.11 17.05
CA ALA A 36 -26.33 -13.79 18.14
C ALA A 36 -24.94 -13.16 18.40
N TRP A 37 -24.41 -12.42 17.42
CA TRP A 37 -23.14 -11.70 17.43
C TRP A 37 -23.21 -10.29 18.04
N ASP A 38 -24.40 -9.75 18.33
CA ASP A 38 -24.56 -8.42 18.95
C ASP A 38 -24.37 -8.44 20.47
N LYS A 39 -24.32 -9.63 21.08
CA LYS A 39 -24.07 -9.79 22.52
C LYS A 39 -22.57 -9.64 22.79
N PRO A 40 -22.14 -8.65 23.58
CA PRO A 40 -20.74 -8.59 24.00
C PRO A 40 -20.41 -9.86 24.79
N ALA A 41 -19.18 -10.36 24.67
CA ALA A 41 -18.68 -11.43 25.53
C ALA A 41 -18.66 -10.91 26.99
N GLN A 42 -19.76 -11.12 27.72
CA GLN A 42 -20.03 -10.53 29.04
C GLN A 42 -19.17 -11.11 30.19
N HIS A 43 -18.12 -11.90 29.90
CA HIS A 43 -17.36 -12.63 30.90
C HIS A 43 -15.83 -12.53 30.70
N GLN A 44 -15.29 -11.31 30.65
CA GLN A 44 -13.85 -11.08 30.82
C GLN A 44 -13.62 -10.15 32.01
N SER A 45 -12.65 -10.51 32.86
CA SER A 45 -12.28 -9.75 34.07
C SER A 45 -11.73 -8.35 33.76
N ASN A 46 -11.37 -8.08 32.50
CA ASN A 46 -10.90 -6.78 32.04
C ASN A 46 -11.44 -6.49 30.63
N PRO A 47 -12.70 -6.04 30.49
CA PRO A 47 -13.30 -5.86 29.17
C PRO A 47 -12.60 -4.72 28.42
N ARG A 48 -12.21 -4.97 27.17
CA ARG A 48 -11.66 -3.92 26.32
C ARG A 48 -12.74 -2.88 26.01
N LYS A 49 -12.36 -1.61 25.97
CA LYS A 49 -13.29 -0.49 25.80
C LYS A 49 -12.87 0.47 24.70
N VAL A 50 -13.85 1.05 24.04
CA VAL A 50 -13.70 2.23 23.19
C VAL A 50 -14.27 3.41 23.95
N ARG A 51 -13.46 4.46 24.11
CA ARG A 51 -13.81 5.72 24.73
C ARG A 51 -13.95 6.78 23.64
N VAL A 52 -15.11 7.43 23.57
CA VAL A 52 -15.44 8.36 22.47
C VAL A 52 -15.70 9.76 23.00
N THR A 53 -14.96 10.75 22.48
CA THR A 53 -15.17 12.19 22.69
C THR A 53 -15.75 12.87 21.46
N GLY A 54 -16.30 14.08 21.58
CA GLY A 54 -16.87 14.81 20.43
C GLY A 54 -15.80 15.56 19.64
N TYR A 55 -15.86 15.52 18.30
CA TYR A 55 -14.94 16.29 17.46
C TYR A 55 -15.11 17.81 17.64
N ASN A 56 -16.35 18.26 17.52
CA ASN A 56 -16.72 19.67 17.61
C ASN A 56 -17.84 19.87 18.65
N GLN A 57 -18.30 21.12 18.81
CA GLN A 57 -19.33 21.45 19.79
C GLN A 57 -20.63 20.67 19.53
N HIS A 58 -20.98 20.39 18.28
CA HIS A 58 -22.19 19.64 17.95
C HIS A 58 -22.08 18.17 18.39
N ALA A 59 -20.97 17.50 18.09
CA ALA A 59 -20.72 16.12 18.54
C ALA A 59 -20.64 16.02 20.06
N THR A 60 -19.98 16.98 20.71
CA THR A 60 -19.86 17.04 22.17
C THR A 60 -21.23 17.23 22.83
N THR A 61 -22.07 18.09 22.27
CA THR A 61 -23.44 18.31 22.76
C THR A 61 -24.29 17.05 22.63
N ALA A 62 -24.17 16.33 21.50
CA ALA A 62 -24.85 15.05 21.30
C ALA A 62 -24.42 14.01 22.34
N LEU A 63 -23.11 13.86 22.60
CA LEU A 63 -22.58 12.97 23.62
C LEU A 63 -23.11 13.30 25.03
N ARG A 64 -23.06 14.59 25.42
CA ARG A 64 -23.58 15.05 26.72
C ARG A 64 -25.06 14.76 26.89
N ALA A 65 -25.86 14.96 25.84
CA ALA A 65 -27.29 14.67 25.87
C ALA A 65 -27.54 13.16 26.07
N SER A 66 -26.66 12.31 25.55
CA SER A 66 -26.78 10.85 25.56
C SER A 66 -26.23 10.20 26.83
N ASN A 67 -25.44 10.93 27.61
CA ASN A 67 -24.87 10.45 28.86
C ASN A 67 -25.74 10.89 30.05
N ASN A 68 -26.27 9.94 30.82
CA ASN A 68 -27.07 10.22 32.02
C ASN A 68 -26.32 11.06 33.06
N ASN A 69 -24.98 10.98 33.08
CA ASN A 69 -24.11 11.73 33.98
C ASN A 69 -23.63 13.07 33.38
N ARG A 70 -24.14 13.46 32.20
CA ARG A 70 -23.72 14.63 31.41
C ARG A 70 -22.22 14.71 31.09
N GLY A 71 -21.51 13.58 31.15
CA GLY A 71 -20.10 13.50 30.78
C GLY A 71 -19.88 13.64 29.28
N ASP A 72 -18.70 14.12 28.90
CA ASP A 72 -18.32 14.41 27.49
C ASP A 72 -17.81 13.17 26.74
N VAL A 73 -17.97 12.02 27.37
CA VAL A 73 -17.37 10.75 26.97
C VAL A 73 -18.42 9.67 27.00
N LEU A 74 -18.48 8.86 25.94
CA LEU A 74 -19.19 7.57 25.94
C LEU A 74 -18.18 6.43 25.89
N GLU A 75 -18.47 5.36 26.64
CA GLU A 75 -17.69 4.13 26.60
C GLU A 75 -18.54 2.97 26.11
N VAL A 76 -18.02 2.15 25.20
CA VAL A 76 -18.64 0.88 24.80
C VAL A 76 -17.60 -0.25 24.81
N PRO A 77 -18.00 -1.49 25.12
CA PRO A 77 -17.10 -2.63 25.02
C PRO A 77 -16.83 -3.01 23.56
N TRP A 78 -15.66 -3.61 23.32
CA TRP A 78 -15.30 -4.21 22.02
C TRP A 78 -14.48 -5.49 22.20
N ASN A 79 -14.35 -6.28 21.13
CA ASN A 79 -13.52 -7.49 21.08
C ASN A 79 -12.84 -7.63 19.71
N GLU A 80 -11.90 -8.58 19.59
CA GLU A 80 -11.08 -8.77 18.38
C GLU A 80 -11.86 -9.17 17.13
N SER A 81 -13.02 -9.81 17.28
CA SER A 81 -13.87 -10.19 16.15
C SER A 81 -14.90 -9.11 15.77
N ASP A 82 -14.91 -7.97 16.47
CA ASP A 82 -15.73 -6.84 16.08
C ASP A 82 -15.12 -6.12 14.89
N ASN A 83 -15.96 -5.70 13.94
CA ASN A 83 -15.63 -4.62 13.05
C ASN A 83 -16.04 -3.27 13.65
N VAL A 84 -15.55 -2.17 13.07
CA VAL A 84 -15.85 -0.81 13.51
C VAL A 84 -17.36 -0.55 13.50
N MET A 85 -18.12 -1.10 12.54
CA MET A 85 -19.57 -0.97 12.48
C MET A 85 -20.25 -1.53 13.74
N ARG A 86 -19.79 -2.66 14.29
CA ARG A 86 -20.35 -3.19 15.56
C ARG A 86 -20.11 -2.25 16.73
N VAL A 87 -18.91 -1.66 16.82
CA VAL A 87 -18.62 -0.63 17.83
C VAL A 87 -19.53 0.58 17.63
N MET A 88 -19.72 1.02 16.38
CA MET A 88 -20.60 2.14 16.03
C MET A 88 -22.06 1.86 16.39
N LYS A 89 -22.59 0.66 16.14
CA LYS A 89 -23.95 0.27 16.53
C LYS A 89 -24.15 0.29 18.05
N ARG A 90 -23.16 -0.14 18.83
CA ARG A 90 -23.24 -0.05 20.31
C ARG A 90 -23.22 1.39 20.81
N LEU A 91 -22.54 2.28 20.10
CA LEU A 91 -22.55 3.71 20.39
C LEU A 91 -23.85 4.36 19.93
N GLU A 92 -24.40 3.96 18.78
CA GLU A 92 -25.71 4.38 18.27
C GLU A 92 -26.82 4.11 19.28
N ASP A 93 -26.79 2.97 19.99
CA ASP A 93 -27.74 2.65 21.06
C ASP A 93 -27.75 3.67 22.20
N LYS A 94 -26.58 4.25 22.48
CA LYS A 94 -26.43 5.29 23.49
C LYS A 94 -26.74 6.67 22.92
N LEU A 95 -26.28 6.94 21.70
CA LEU A 95 -26.42 8.22 21.02
C LEU A 95 -27.86 8.50 20.60
N CYS A 96 -28.61 7.46 20.21
CA CYS A 96 -29.87 7.55 19.49
C CYS A 96 -29.77 8.41 18.21
N ILE A 97 -28.59 8.43 17.57
CA ILE A 97 -28.33 9.11 16.30
C ILE A 97 -27.88 8.04 15.29
N PRO A 98 -28.58 7.89 14.15
CA PRO A 98 -28.27 6.84 13.20
C PRO A 98 -26.82 6.87 12.68
N VAL A 99 -26.18 5.70 12.56
CA VAL A 99 -24.77 5.55 12.12
C VAL A 99 -24.47 6.16 10.74
N MET A 100 -25.49 6.37 9.90
CA MET A 100 -25.32 7.02 8.59
C MET A 100 -24.88 8.49 8.69
N TYR A 101 -25.08 9.15 9.84
CA TYR A 101 -24.79 10.58 10.02
C TYR A 101 -23.44 10.89 10.68
N TRP A 102 -22.67 9.88 11.05
CA TRP A 102 -21.38 10.07 11.72
C TRP A 102 -20.41 8.91 11.46
N ARG A 103 -19.14 9.15 11.77
CA ARG A 103 -18.06 8.18 11.73
C ARG A 103 -17.25 8.25 13.02
N LEU A 104 -16.42 7.23 13.25
CA LEU A 104 -15.39 7.27 14.27
C LEU A 104 -14.08 7.67 13.63
N ALA A 105 -13.28 8.46 14.34
CA ALA A 105 -11.96 8.86 13.89
C ALA A 105 -10.94 8.80 15.04
N GLY A 106 -9.67 8.59 14.73
CA GLY A 106 -8.57 8.60 15.70
C GLY A 106 -7.21 8.59 15.00
N ASP A 107 -6.20 9.21 15.62
CA ASP A 107 -4.85 9.36 15.05
C ASP A 107 -4.85 9.87 13.59
N GLY A 108 -5.67 10.90 13.34
CA GLY A 108 -5.80 11.51 12.01
C GLY A 108 -6.47 10.64 10.95
N VAL A 109 -7.08 9.51 11.34
CA VAL A 109 -7.73 8.56 10.44
C VAL A 109 -9.24 8.49 10.72
N VAL A 110 -10.07 8.50 9.67
CA VAL A 110 -11.50 8.18 9.73
C VAL A 110 -11.64 6.67 9.51
N LEU A 111 -12.32 5.99 10.43
CA LEU A 111 -12.42 4.54 10.40
C LEU A 111 -13.50 4.07 9.43
N ASP A 112 -13.14 3.14 8.53
CA ASP A 112 -14.11 2.42 7.69
C ASP A 112 -14.95 1.47 8.57
N PRO A 113 -16.29 1.54 8.53
CA PRO A 113 -17.16 0.65 9.30
C PRO A 113 -16.92 -0.86 9.10
N SER A 114 -16.44 -1.28 7.93
CA SER A 114 -16.15 -2.69 7.62
C SER A 114 -14.84 -3.19 8.25
N THR A 115 -13.95 -2.28 8.67
CA THR A 115 -12.63 -2.63 9.21
C THR A 115 -12.74 -3.49 10.47
N LEU A 116 -12.02 -4.61 10.50
CA LEU A 116 -11.92 -5.48 11.67
C LEU A 116 -11.06 -4.82 12.76
N ALA A 117 -11.51 -4.84 14.01
CA ALA A 117 -10.80 -4.21 15.13
C ALA A 117 -9.47 -4.90 15.40
N SER A 118 -9.37 -6.23 15.27
CA SER A 118 -8.10 -6.95 15.45
C SER A 118 -7.01 -6.58 14.45
N THR A 119 -7.36 -6.06 13.28
CA THR A 119 -6.39 -5.69 12.24
C THR A 119 -6.02 -4.22 12.28
N HIS A 120 -6.82 -3.37 12.95
CA HIS A 120 -6.60 -1.93 12.96
C HIS A 120 -5.68 -1.47 14.10
N ARG A 121 -4.62 -0.72 13.76
CA ARG A 121 -3.56 -0.27 14.69
C ARG A 121 -4.04 0.46 15.95
N LEU A 122 -5.18 1.16 15.90
CA LEU A 122 -5.73 1.85 17.09
C LEU A 122 -6.24 0.87 18.16
N PHE A 123 -6.63 -0.32 17.74
CA PHE A 123 -7.20 -1.37 18.57
C PHE A 123 -6.15 -2.41 18.95
N VAL A 124 -5.20 -2.70 18.06
CA VAL A 124 -4.08 -3.60 18.32
C VAL A 124 -3.32 -3.12 19.56
N SER A 125 -3.20 -4.01 20.56
CA SER A 125 -2.48 -3.79 21.83
C SER A 125 -3.15 -2.87 22.87
N ASN A 126 -4.29 -2.25 22.58
CA ASN A 126 -4.93 -1.31 23.50
C ASN A 126 -6.12 -1.93 24.23
N THR A 127 -6.08 -1.94 25.56
CA THR A 127 -7.26 -2.30 26.37
C THR A 127 -8.32 -1.21 26.33
N THR A 128 -7.91 0.06 26.17
CA THR A 128 -8.79 1.21 25.97
C THR A 128 -8.38 1.97 24.72
N VAL A 129 -9.31 2.17 23.80
CA VAL A 129 -9.10 2.87 22.53
C VAL A 129 -9.80 4.22 22.58
N ASP A 130 -9.05 5.30 22.37
CA ASP A 130 -9.59 6.66 22.33
C ASP A 130 -9.95 7.07 20.90
N LEU A 131 -11.23 7.36 20.67
CA LEU A 131 -11.76 7.77 19.37
C LEU A 131 -12.59 9.05 19.50
N VAL A 132 -12.88 9.64 18.36
CA VAL A 132 -13.66 10.86 18.23
C VAL A 132 -14.93 10.57 17.43
N LEU A 133 -16.08 11.04 17.95
CA LEU A 133 -17.35 11.08 17.25
C LEU A 133 -17.32 12.22 16.23
N LEU A 134 -17.33 11.86 14.96
CA LEU A 134 -17.18 12.78 13.84
C LEU A 134 -18.46 12.84 13.01
N PRO A 135 -19.24 13.94 13.05
CA PRO A 135 -20.37 14.13 12.14
C PRO A 135 -19.90 14.08 10.69
N THR A 136 -20.70 13.50 9.79
CA THR A 136 -20.32 13.38 8.36
C THR A 136 -20.03 14.72 7.71
N SER A 137 -20.73 15.78 8.12
CA SER A 137 -20.50 17.15 7.64
C SER A 137 -19.18 17.78 8.09
N ALA A 138 -18.49 17.17 9.05
CA ALA A 138 -17.23 17.66 9.61
C ALA A 138 -16.01 16.81 9.17
N ILE A 139 -16.21 15.82 8.29
CA ILE A 139 -15.13 14.94 7.82
C ILE A 139 -14.06 15.75 7.09
N ASP A 140 -14.43 16.60 6.13
CA ASP A 140 -13.46 17.38 5.36
C ASP A 140 -12.64 18.33 6.25
N GLU A 141 -13.29 18.94 7.24
CA GLU A 141 -12.63 19.80 8.23
C GLU A 141 -11.63 19.01 9.09
N TYR A 142 -12.05 17.84 9.59
CA TYR A 142 -11.19 16.96 10.38
C TYR A 142 -9.98 16.50 9.56
N LEU A 143 -10.18 16.10 8.30
CA LEU A 143 -9.10 15.66 7.42
C LEU A 143 -8.16 16.82 7.05
N ALA A 144 -8.69 18.03 6.88
CA ALA A 144 -7.86 19.20 6.62
C ALA A 144 -6.96 19.55 7.83
N GLN A 145 -7.46 19.38 9.05
CA GLN A 145 -6.76 19.77 10.28
C GLN A 145 -5.88 18.67 10.86
N TYR A 146 -6.35 17.43 10.86
CA TYR A 146 -5.73 16.28 11.54
C TYR A 146 -5.44 15.12 10.59
N GLY A 147 -5.93 15.16 9.35
CA GLY A 147 -5.79 14.07 8.40
C GLY A 147 -4.34 13.67 8.23
N LYS A 148 -4.05 12.39 8.50
CA LYS A 148 -2.71 11.84 8.28
C LYS A 148 -2.43 11.92 6.78
N ARG A 149 -1.49 12.77 6.39
CA ARG A 149 -1.00 12.83 5.02
C ARG A 149 0.07 11.77 4.86
N HIS A 150 -0.08 10.95 3.82
CA HIS A 150 0.96 9.98 3.48
C HIS A 150 2.06 10.69 2.71
N GLU A 151 3.28 10.51 3.17
CA GLU A 151 4.47 10.98 2.47
C GLU A 151 5.21 9.77 1.92
N TRP A 152 5.51 9.80 0.62
CA TRP A 152 6.33 8.77 -0.01
C TRP A 152 7.81 9.08 0.12
N ARG A 153 8.19 10.33 -0.14
CA ARG A 153 9.58 10.77 -0.08
C ARG A 153 10.08 10.81 1.35
N ALA A 154 11.27 10.29 1.57
CA ALA A 154 12.03 10.43 2.80
C ALA A 154 12.83 11.74 2.82
N LEU A 155 13.28 12.24 1.66
CA LEU A 155 14.07 13.46 1.55
C LEU A 155 13.25 14.61 0.97
N ALA A 156 13.27 15.74 1.68
CA ALA A 156 12.77 16.99 1.16
C ALA A 156 13.52 17.38 -0.14
N PRO A 157 12.85 18.00 -1.13
CA PRO A 157 13.54 18.57 -2.27
C PRO A 157 14.52 19.66 -1.83
N GLY A 158 15.75 19.61 -2.35
CA GLY A 158 16.70 20.72 -2.21
C GLY A 158 16.30 21.92 -3.08
N VAL A 159 16.89 23.07 -2.76
CA VAL A 159 16.71 24.32 -3.52
C VAL A 159 18.03 24.69 -4.18
N THR A 160 17.98 25.18 -5.41
CA THR A 160 19.14 25.72 -6.12
C THR A 160 18.70 26.84 -7.05
N ASP A 161 19.53 27.88 -7.15
CA ASP A 161 19.34 29.00 -8.08
C ASP A 161 20.02 28.75 -9.43
N SER A 162 20.66 27.58 -9.61
CA SER A 162 21.35 27.23 -10.85
C SER A 162 20.40 27.07 -12.02
N SER A 163 20.80 27.60 -13.18
CA SER A 163 20.12 27.34 -14.45
C SER A 163 20.52 26.00 -15.09
N ASP A 164 21.58 25.33 -14.60
CA ASP A 164 21.97 24.00 -15.09
C ASP A 164 20.90 22.98 -14.70
N LEU A 165 20.31 22.34 -15.71
CA LEU A 165 19.25 21.36 -15.50
C LEU A 165 19.73 20.13 -14.73
N ARG A 166 21.01 19.77 -14.86
CA ARG A 166 21.60 18.69 -14.06
C ARG A 166 21.64 19.06 -12.59
N GLU A 167 22.13 20.25 -12.24
CA GLU A 167 22.18 20.73 -10.85
C GLU A 167 20.78 20.90 -10.26
N ARG A 168 19.81 21.36 -11.06
CA ARG A 168 18.40 21.42 -10.66
C ARG A 168 17.81 20.04 -10.37
N ALA A 169 18.05 19.07 -11.25
CA ALA A 169 17.63 17.70 -11.02
C ALA A 169 18.30 17.13 -9.76
N ALA A 170 19.60 17.38 -9.57
CA ALA A 170 20.37 16.95 -8.42
C ALA A 170 19.77 17.45 -7.11
N ALA A 171 19.48 18.76 -7.03
CA ALA A 171 18.90 19.37 -5.84
C ALA A 171 17.46 18.88 -5.61
N PHE A 172 16.60 18.92 -6.63
CA PHE A 172 15.18 18.65 -6.47
C PHE A 172 14.89 17.17 -6.10
N PHE A 173 15.74 16.26 -6.57
CA PHE A 173 15.57 14.82 -6.43
C PHE A 173 16.66 14.13 -5.59
N ASN A 174 17.54 14.90 -4.95
CA ASN A 174 18.65 14.41 -4.12
C ASN A 174 19.54 13.37 -4.83
N LEU A 175 19.91 13.64 -6.09
CA LEU A 175 20.73 12.71 -6.90
C LEU A 175 22.15 12.57 -6.32
N LEU A 176 22.73 11.37 -6.41
CA LEU A 176 23.97 11.02 -5.70
C LEU A 176 25.24 11.43 -6.46
N SER A 177 25.26 11.27 -7.78
CA SER A 177 26.40 11.61 -8.64
C SER A 177 25.93 11.74 -10.10
N PRO A 178 25.20 12.82 -10.43
CA PRO A 178 24.58 12.97 -11.74
C PRO A 178 25.61 13.19 -12.85
N VAL A 179 25.60 12.33 -13.87
CA VAL A 179 26.47 12.43 -15.06
C VAL A 179 26.03 13.56 -16.00
N ALA A 180 26.96 14.02 -16.84
CA ALA A 180 26.63 14.97 -17.90
C ALA A 180 25.72 14.30 -18.95
N SER A 181 24.61 14.96 -19.28
CA SER A 181 23.68 14.52 -20.33
C SER A 181 22.75 15.67 -20.73
N ASP A 182 22.31 15.67 -21.98
CA ASP A 182 21.28 16.55 -22.52
C ASP A 182 19.84 16.10 -22.17
N ALA A 183 19.66 14.91 -21.59
CA ALA A 183 18.36 14.33 -21.27
C ALA A 183 17.81 14.70 -19.89
N TRP A 184 18.54 15.49 -19.07
CA TRP A 184 18.05 15.99 -17.78
C TRP A 184 16.70 16.74 -17.84
N PRO A 185 16.40 17.61 -18.83
CA PRO A 185 15.06 18.20 -18.94
C PRO A 185 13.94 17.16 -19.02
N VAL A 186 14.15 16.08 -19.79
CA VAL A 186 13.17 15.00 -19.93
C VAL A 186 13.04 14.21 -18.62
N TYR A 187 14.16 13.93 -17.96
CA TYR A 187 14.17 13.28 -16.64
C TYR A 187 13.36 14.07 -15.61
N ILE A 188 13.59 15.40 -15.51
CA ILE A 188 12.87 16.28 -14.59
C ILE A 188 11.38 16.23 -14.89
N GLN A 189 11.00 16.38 -16.15
CA GLN A 189 9.60 16.36 -16.56
C GLN A 189 8.92 15.03 -16.20
N GLN A 190 9.54 13.91 -16.53
CA GLN A 190 8.97 12.58 -16.26
C GLN A 190 8.87 12.29 -14.76
N ARG A 191 9.94 12.54 -14.00
CA ARG A 191 9.95 12.28 -12.55
C ARG A 191 8.96 13.16 -11.82
N THR A 192 8.87 14.45 -12.17
CA THR A 192 7.86 15.36 -11.61
C THR A 192 6.43 14.88 -11.92
N HIS A 193 6.17 14.44 -13.15
CA HIS A 193 4.87 13.91 -13.52
C HIS A 193 4.52 12.62 -12.76
N ALA A 194 5.47 11.70 -12.63
CA ALA A 194 5.31 10.47 -11.86
C ALA A 194 5.05 10.75 -10.37
N GLU A 195 5.82 11.67 -9.76
CA GLU A 195 5.62 12.10 -8.37
C GLU A 195 4.23 12.75 -8.18
N ALA A 196 3.76 13.55 -9.16
CA ALA A 196 2.43 14.14 -9.11
C ALA A 196 1.30 13.10 -9.20
N MET A 197 1.46 12.06 -10.03
CA MET A 197 0.49 10.95 -10.08
C MET A 197 0.46 10.16 -8.78
N LEU A 198 1.62 9.84 -8.21
CA LEU A 198 1.70 9.16 -6.92
C LEU A 198 1.10 10.03 -5.81
N ARG A 199 1.40 11.34 -5.77
CA ARG A 199 0.80 12.27 -4.81
C ARG A 199 -0.73 12.25 -4.89
N LYS A 200 -1.29 12.37 -6.10
CA LYS A 200 -2.75 12.30 -6.32
C LYS A 200 -3.34 11.01 -5.75
N ARG A 201 -2.63 9.89 -5.85
CA ARG A 201 -3.04 8.61 -5.25
C ARG A 201 -2.92 8.60 -3.74
N LEU A 202 -1.81 9.08 -3.16
CA LEU A 202 -1.65 9.18 -1.70
C LEU A 202 -2.72 10.06 -1.07
N ASP A 203 -3.12 11.13 -1.76
CA ASP A 203 -4.19 12.03 -1.32
C ASP A 203 -5.57 11.33 -1.30
N GLN A 204 -5.76 10.24 -2.06
CA GLN A 204 -6.99 9.42 -1.97
C GLN A 204 -7.07 8.67 -0.63
N TYR A 205 -5.93 8.41 0.03
CA TYR A 205 -5.86 7.78 1.34
C TYR A 205 -5.69 8.81 2.46
N ALA A 206 -6.00 10.09 2.21
CA ALA A 206 -5.89 11.13 3.23
C ALA A 206 -6.81 10.83 4.42
N GLY A 207 -6.20 10.59 5.59
CA GLY A 207 -6.91 10.12 6.78
C GLY A 207 -7.54 8.73 6.65
N GLU A 208 -7.00 7.90 5.78
CA GLU A 208 -7.21 6.45 5.76
C GLU A 208 -5.84 5.75 5.93
N PRO A 209 -5.79 4.48 6.35
CA PRO A 209 -4.57 3.69 6.23
C PRO A 209 -4.10 3.67 4.77
N LEU A 210 -2.78 3.70 4.56
CA LEU A 210 -2.22 3.55 3.22
C LEU A 210 -2.50 2.13 2.71
N ASP A 211 -2.71 1.99 1.40
CA ASP A 211 -2.86 0.70 0.73
C ASP A 211 -1.79 -0.31 1.20
N PRO A 212 -2.17 -1.53 1.64
CA PRO A 212 -1.22 -2.53 2.13
C PRO A 212 -0.11 -2.85 1.13
N LEU A 213 -0.40 -2.81 -0.18
CA LEU A 213 0.61 -3.04 -1.21
C LEU A 213 1.59 -1.87 -1.33
N LEU A 214 1.13 -0.62 -1.17
CA LEU A 214 2.04 0.54 -1.12
C LEU A 214 2.95 0.48 0.11
N VAL A 215 2.41 0.07 1.27
CA VAL A 215 3.20 -0.16 2.48
C VAL A 215 4.24 -1.25 2.25
N GLN A 216 3.85 -2.36 1.62
CA GLN A 216 4.74 -3.47 1.26
C GLN A 216 5.84 -3.08 0.28
N ILE A 217 5.51 -2.32 -0.77
CA ILE A 217 6.52 -1.79 -1.72
C ILE A 217 7.55 -0.95 -0.96
N ARG A 218 7.08 0.00 -0.14
CA ARG A 218 7.97 0.88 0.62
C ARG A 218 8.88 0.11 1.57
N ALA A 219 8.29 -0.74 2.41
CA ALA A 219 9.04 -1.53 3.39
C ALA A 219 10.03 -2.50 2.70
N GLY A 220 9.63 -3.11 1.59
CA GLY A 220 10.50 -3.98 0.78
C GLY A 220 11.70 -3.23 0.20
N VAL A 221 11.47 -2.06 -0.38
CA VAL A 221 12.53 -1.20 -0.93
C VAL A 221 13.50 -0.78 0.18
N GLU A 222 12.98 -0.30 1.31
CA GLU A 222 13.78 0.09 2.47
C GLU A 222 14.61 -1.09 3.01
N ALA A 223 14.03 -2.29 3.11
CA ALA A 223 14.72 -3.49 3.57
C ALA A 223 15.84 -3.94 2.63
N VAL A 224 15.62 -3.88 1.30
CA VAL A 224 16.66 -4.19 0.31
C VAL A 224 17.80 -3.18 0.43
N LEU A 225 17.50 -1.88 0.47
CA LEU A 225 18.52 -0.83 0.53
C LEU A 225 19.30 -0.86 1.85
N ALA A 226 18.66 -1.21 2.97
CA ALA A 226 19.32 -1.39 4.25
C ALA A 226 20.34 -2.55 4.25
N SER A 227 20.19 -3.52 3.35
CA SER A 227 21.17 -4.62 3.17
C SER A 227 22.37 -4.26 2.30
N THR A 228 22.38 -3.05 1.70
CA THR A 228 23.49 -2.56 0.87
C THR A 228 24.56 -1.83 1.71
N LYS A 229 25.64 -1.38 1.07
CA LYS A 229 26.67 -0.53 1.68
C LYS A 229 26.39 0.97 1.53
N LEU A 230 25.18 1.36 1.13
CA LEU A 230 24.77 2.75 1.02
C LEU A 230 24.62 3.37 2.41
N ALA A 231 25.03 4.63 2.58
CA ALA A 231 24.72 5.40 3.78
C ALA A 231 23.22 5.71 3.85
N PRO A 232 22.64 6.00 5.04
CA PRO A 232 21.20 6.22 5.17
C PRO A 232 20.62 7.31 4.24
N SER A 233 21.35 8.39 4.02
CA SER A 233 20.93 9.43 3.06
C SER A 233 20.98 8.96 1.60
N GLU A 234 21.93 8.09 1.26
CA GLU A 234 22.02 7.48 -0.07
C GLU A 234 20.90 6.46 -0.29
N GLN A 235 20.56 5.67 0.74
CA GLN A 235 19.42 4.76 0.72
C GLN A 235 18.13 5.55 0.49
N ALA A 236 17.91 6.63 1.24
CA ALA A 236 16.73 7.48 1.08
C ALA A 236 16.63 8.10 -0.33
N ALA A 237 17.75 8.55 -0.90
CA ALA A 237 17.78 9.08 -2.27
C ALA A 237 17.40 8.03 -3.33
N VAL A 238 17.85 6.78 -3.17
CA VAL A 238 17.48 5.67 -4.06
C VAL A 238 16.01 5.28 -3.87
N ALA A 239 15.54 5.18 -2.62
CA ALA A 239 14.15 4.87 -2.29
C ALA A 239 13.18 5.90 -2.87
N ASP A 240 13.48 7.19 -2.77
CA ASP A 240 12.70 8.30 -3.34
C ASP A 240 12.64 8.24 -4.89
N GLY A 241 13.54 7.49 -5.53
CA GLY A 241 13.53 7.22 -6.96
C GLY A 241 12.56 6.11 -7.40
N VAL A 242 12.01 5.32 -6.47
CA VAL A 242 11.04 4.26 -6.73
C VAL A 242 9.63 4.83 -6.64
N ILE A 243 8.92 4.92 -7.77
CA ILE A 243 7.61 5.59 -7.85
C ILE A 243 6.55 4.63 -8.40
N PRO A 244 5.61 4.15 -7.55
CA PRO A 244 4.48 3.37 -8.02
C PRO A 244 3.54 4.21 -8.89
N LEU A 245 3.29 3.77 -10.12
CA LEU A 245 2.49 4.47 -11.13
C LEU A 245 1.09 3.89 -11.30
N HIS A 246 0.96 2.58 -11.09
CA HIS A 246 -0.30 1.86 -11.13
C HIS A 246 -0.27 0.70 -10.13
N LEU A 247 -1.43 0.50 -9.51
CA LEU A 247 -1.72 -0.51 -8.52
C LEU A 247 -3.20 -0.79 -8.70
N GLU A 248 -3.51 -2.06 -8.84
CA GLU A 248 -4.85 -2.63 -8.87
C GLU A 248 -4.77 -3.96 -8.13
N LEU A 249 -5.67 -4.15 -7.18
CA LEU A 249 -5.75 -5.35 -6.35
C LEU A 249 -7.22 -5.75 -6.30
N ILE A 250 -7.49 -7.01 -6.65
CA ILE A 250 -8.82 -7.60 -6.62
C ILE A 250 -8.80 -8.67 -5.53
N GLU A 251 -9.51 -8.41 -4.43
CA GLU A 251 -9.63 -9.34 -3.31
C GLU A 251 -10.43 -10.58 -3.74
N ALA A 252 -9.93 -11.78 -3.42
CA ALA A 252 -10.64 -13.03 -3.73
C ALA A 252 -11.61 -13.40 -2.60
N GLY A 253 -12.87 -12.95 -2.71
CA GLY A 253 -13.98 -13.44 -1.87
C GLY A 253 -13.77 -13.31 -0.36
N GLU A 254 -14.49 -14.12 0.43
CA GLU A 254 -14.63 -13.98 1.89
C GLU A 254 -13.35 -14.24 2.72
N SER A 255 -12.23 -14.66 2.11
CA SER A 255 -10.98 -14.90 2.83
C SER A 255 -10.00 -13.73 2.66
N THR A 256 -9.76 -13.01 3.75
CA THR A 256 -8.85 -11.86 3.87
C THR A 256 -7.37 -12.18 3.61
N GLU A 257 -7.01 -13.45 3.41
CA GLU A 257 -5.61 -13.92 3.33
C GLU A 257 -5.14 -14.21 1.90
N VAL A 258 -6.05 -14.16 0.92
CA VAL A 258 -5.77 -14.56 -0.46
C VAL A 258 -6.21 -13.48 -1.43
N MET A 259 -5.24 -12.89 -2.14
CA MET A 259 -5.53 -11.97 -3.24
C MET A 259 -5.89 -12.74 -4.51
N GLY A 260 -6.88 -12.25 -5.27
CA GLY A 260 -7.32 -12.84 -6.52
C GLY A 260 -6.42 -12.41 -7.67
N ASP A 261 -6.60 -11.19 -8.14
CA ASP A 261 -5.78 -10.61 -9.20
C ASP A 261 -5.06 -9.37 -8.69
N ALA A 262 -3.83 -9.14 -9.15
CA ALA A 262 -3.10 -7.93 -8.85
C ALA A 262 -2.29 -7.47 -10.07
N GLU A 263 -2.29 -6.16 -10.30
CA GLU A 263 -1.46 -5.51 -11.31
C GLU A 263 -0.73 -4.32 -10.69
N VAL A 264 0.60 -4.31 -10.80
CA VAL A 264 1.46 -3.26 -10.25
C VAL A 264 2.42 -2.79 -11.31
N LEU A 265 2.55 -1.48 -11.45
CA LEU A 265 3.55 -0.84 -12.29
C LEU A 265 4.28 0.21 -11.46
N THR A 266 5.59 0.06 -11.35
CA THR A 266 6.48 0.99 -10.66
C THR A 266 7.57 1.45 -11.61
N ARG A 267 7.98 2.71 -11.50
CA ARG A 267 9.17 3.22 -12.20
C ARG A 267 10.28 3.52 -11.20
N ILE A 268 11.47 3.02 -11.48
CA ILE A 268 12.68 3.28 -10.70
C ILE A 268 13.56 4.22 -11.51
N TYR A 269 13.75 5.44 -11.02
CA TYR A 269 14.64 6.42 -11.63
C TYR A 269 16.08 6.23 -11.12
N SER A 270 17.05 6.27 -12.03
CA SER A 270 18.47 6.26 -11.66
C SER A 270 18.82 7.52 -10.83
N PRO A 271 19.58 7.38 -9.73
CA PRO A 271 20.11 8.50 -8.95
C PRO A 271 21.37 9.12 -9.57
N THR A 272 21.88 8.61 -10.70
CA THR A 272 23.14 9.07 -11.31
C THR A 272 23.02 9.45 -12.77
N SER A 273 21.98 9.02 -13.48
CA SER A 273 21.83 9.23 -14.91
C SER A 273 20.37 9.51 -15.26
N PRO A 274 20.09 10.15 -16.41
CA PRO A 274 18.73 10.35 -16.88
C PRO A 274 18.16 9.05 -17.47
N ALA A 275 18.13 7.99 -16.67
CA ALA A 275 17.65 6.66 -17.01
C ALA A 275 16.57 6.21 -16.02
N ALA A 276 15.74 5.27 -16.45
CA ALA A 276 14.71 4.67 -15.60
C ALA A 276 14.40 3.23 -16.01
N ILE A 277 13.82 2.47 -15.09
CA ILE A 277 13.26 1.14 -15.34
C ILE A 277 11.79 1.15 -14.94
N ASP A 278 10.90 0.79 -15.87
CA ASP A 278 9.56 0.34 -15.49
C ASP A 278 9.66 -1.11 -15.05
N VAL A 279 9.03 -1.45 -13.93
CA VAL A 279 8.85 -2.83 -13.46
C VAL A 279 7.35 -3.07 -13.34
N HIS A 280 6.89 -4.16 -13.95
CA HIS A 280 5.49 -4.56 -13.98
C HIS A 280 5.34 -5.93 -13.32
N PHE A 281 4.33 -6.06 -12.49
CA PHE A 281 3.91 -7.31 -11.87
C PHE A 281 2.46 -7.57 -12.22
N ALA A 282 2.19 -8.79 -12.66
CA ALA A 282 0.85 -9.33 -12.79
C ALA A 282 0.76 -10.62 -12.00
N TYR A 283 -0.26 -10.71 -11.17
CA TYR A 283 -0.67 -11.92 -10.47
C TYR A 283 -2.12 -12.19 -10.83
N ARG A 284 -2.41 -13.43 -11.18
CA ARG A 284 -3.76 -13.93 -11.38
C ARG A 284 -3.90 -15.22 -10.62
N ARG A 285 -4.98 -15.36 -9.85
CA ARG A 285 -5.35 -16.58 -9.17
C ARG A 285 -6.74 -17.00 -9.60
N ALA A 286 -6.85 -18.15 -10.23
CA ALA A 286 -8.12 -18.79 -10.53
C ALA A 286 -8.32 -19.93 -9.54
N ALA A 287 -9.30 -19.79 -8.64
CA ALA A 287 -9.74 -20.88 -7.80
C ALA A 287 -10.78 -21.72 -8.56
N GLY A 288 -10.39 -22.94 -8.95
CA GLY A 288 -11.32 -23.96 -9.42
C GLY A 288 -11.99 -24.68 -8.25
N ALA A 289 -12.95 -25.56 -8.52
CA ALA A 289 -13.61 -26.37 -7.48
C ALA A 289 -12.63 -27.31 -6.74
N HIS A 290 -11.51 -27.67 -7.38
CA HIS A 290 -10.54 -28.63 -6.85
C HIS A 290 -9.06 -28.27 -7.14
N THR A 291 -8.79 -27.14 -7.79
CA THR A 291 -7.44 -26.71 -8.19
C THR A 291 -7.23 -25.24 -7.87
N THR A 292 -5.99 -24.85 -7.56
CA THR A 292 -5.62 -23.43 -7.45
C THR A 292 -4.59 -23.14 -8.52
N ASP A 293 -5.07 -22.65 -9.67
CA ASP A 293 -4.18 -22.17 -10.71
C ASP A 293 -3.77 -20.74 -10.34
N TYR A 294 -2.47 -20.46 -10.37
CA TYR A 294 -1.98 -19.10 -10.33
C TYR A 294 -0.96 -18.86 -11.42
N ALA A 295 -0.92 -17.62 -11.90
CA ALA A 295 0.08 -17.13 -12.82
C ALA A 295 0.65 -15.82 -12.28
N LEU A 296 1.95 -15.82 -12.03
CA LEU A 296 2.71 -14.69 -11.53
C LEU A 296 3.76 -14.33 -12.58
N ARG A 297 3.84 -13.05 -12.94
CA ARG A 297 4.84 -12.58 -13.89
C ARG A 297 5.39 -11.23 -13.48
N VAL A 298 6.72 -11.12 -13.44
CA VAL A 298 7.43 -9.85 -13.32
C VAL A 298 8.13 -9.54 -14.64
N MET A 299 7.94 -8.33 -15.15
CA MET A 299 8.58 -7.82 -16.36
C MET A 299 9.24 -6.48 -16.09
N TYR A 300 10.15 -6.08 -16.94
CA TYR A 300 10.78 -4.77 -16.89
C TYR A 300 10.97 -4.16 -18.28
N ARG A 301 11.09 -2.83 -18.32
CA ARG A 301 11.41 -2.07 -19.52
C ARG A 301 12.39 -0.95 -19.18
N VAL A 302 13.47 -0.87 -19.95
CA VAL A 302 14.58 0.06 -19.71
C VAL A 302 14.43 1.31 -20.57
N TYR A 303 14.75 2.47 -19.98
CA TYR A 303 14.93 3.72 -20.70
C TYR A 303 16.31 4.30 -20.41
N THR A 304 17.17 4.37 -21.43
CA THR A 304 18.51 4.94 -21.30
C THR A 304 19.01 5.52 -22.63
N PRO A 305 19.19 6.86 -22.75
CA PRO A 305 18.62 7.88 -21.87
C PRO A 305 17.08 7.97 -22.01
N LEU A 306 16.44 8.69 -21.10
CA LEU A 306 15.05 9.11 -21.25
C LEU A 306 14.93 10.07 -22.44
N ALA A 307 14.38 9.58 -23.54
CA ALA A 307 14.33 10.33 -24.80
C ALA A 307 12.97 10.98 -25.11
N ARG A 308 11.90 10.58 -24.43
CA ARG A 308 10.54 11.06 -24.72
C ARG A 308 9.94 11.76 -23.50
N PRO A 309 9.11 12.79 -23.67
CA PRO A 309 8.27 13.32 -22.59
C PRO A 309 7.42 12.21 -21.96
N ALA A 310 6.91 12.45 -20.74
CA ALA A 310 6.07 11.48 -20.03
C ALA A 310 4.96 10.94 -20.94
N MET A 311 4.98 9.63 -21.22
CA MET A 311 3.91 8.98 -21.96
C MET A 311 2.73 8.73 -21.02
N GLU A 312 1.56 9.27 -21.37
CA GLU A 312 0.29 8.97 -20.68
C GLU A 312 -0.18 7.54 -20.92
N ARG A 313 0.41 6.84 -21.89
CA ARG A 313 -0.08 5.54 -22.35
C ARG A 313 0.39 4.43 -21.41
N ARG A 314 -0.54 3.93 -20.60
CA ARG A 314 -0.40 2.65 -19.90
C ARG A 314 -0.45 1.52 -20.93
N ASP A 315 0.58 0.68 -20.92
CA ASP A 315 0.48 -0.63 -21.56
C ASP A 315 -0.25 -1.54 -20.58
N PHE A 316 -1.57 -1.66 -20.73
CA PHE A 316 -2.35 -2.63 -19.96
C PHE A 316 -1.92 -4.05 -20.38
N SER A 317 -1.59 -4.91 -19.41
CA SER A 317 -1.14 -6.29 -19.69
C SER A 317 0.04 -6.38 -20.68
N PRO A 318 1.22 -5.84 -20.31
CA PRO A 318 2.40 -5.92 -21.18
C PRO A 318 2.78 -7.36 -21.51
N ARG A 319 3.50 -7.54 -22.63
CA ARG A 319 4.01 -8.85 -23.08
C ARG A 319 5.51 -8.76 -23.31
N ALA A 320 6.25 -9.76 -22.86
CA ALA A 320 7.67 -9.88 -23.14
C ALA A 320 7.93 -9.87 -24.66
N GLY A 321 8.95 -9.13 -25.08
CA GLY A 321 9.31 -8.91 -26.49
C GLY A 321 8.53 -7.78 -27.19
N GLN A 322 7.53 -7.18 -26.54
CA GLN A 322 6.73 -6.09 -27.13
C GLN A 322 7.03 -4.75 -26.45
N ASN A 323 7.13 -3.66 -27.24
CA ASN A 323 7.32 -2.30 -26.74
C ASN A 323 8.48 -2.13 -25.73
N GLY A 324 9.54 -2.93 -25.87
CA GLY A 324 10.71 -2.92 -24.99
C GLY A 324 10.54 -3.66 -23.66
N TRP A 325 9.41 -4.33 -23.42
CA TRP A 325 9.21 -5.17 -22.25
C TRP A 325 10.01 -6.46 -22.36
N GLN A 326 10.69 -6.81 -21.28
CA GLN A 326 11.46 -8.04 -21.11
C GLN A 326 10.93 -8.77 -19.86
N ALA A 327 10.95 -10.09 -19.86
CA ALA A 327 10.61 -10.86 -18.66
C ALA A 327 11.74 -10.74 -17.63
N LEU A 328 11.40 -10.53 -16.35
CA LEU A 328 12.30 -10.81 -15.24
C LEU A 328 12.17 -12.29 -14.88
N PHE A 329 10.95 -12.72 -14.57
CA PHE A 329 10.57 -14.12 -14.47
C PHE A 329 9.05 -14.30 -14.59
N ALA A 330 8.63 -15.53 -14.84
CA ALA A 330 7.26 -15.99 -14.70
C ALA A 330 7.26 -17.27 -13.85
N LEU A 331 6.21 -17.42 -13.05
CA LEU A 331 5.91 -18.59 -12.25
C LEU A 331 4.43 -18.91 -12.48
N GLY A 332 4.09 -20.17 -12.61
CA GLY A 332 2.69 -20.56 -12.68
C GLY A 332 2.53 -22.03 -12.37
N ILE A 333 1.34 -22.35 -11.87
CA ILE A 333 0.88 -23.72 -11.75
C ILE A 333 -0.34 -23.86 -12.65
N CYS A 334 -0.26 -24.83 -13.55
CA CYS A 334 -1.44 -25.41 -14.17
C CYS A 334 -1.59 -26.83 -13.62
N ASP A 335 -2.66 -27.05 -12.85
CA ASP A 335 -3.08 -28.41 -12.51
C ASP A 335 -3.74 -29.00 -13.77
N THR A 336 -2.96 -29.68 -14.63
CA THR A 336 -3.53 -30.52 -15.67
C THR A 336 -3.75 -31.92 -15.12
N ILE A 337 -5.00 -32.27 -14.83
CA ILE A 337 -5.38 -33.67 -14.56
C ILE A 337 -5.16 -34.45 -15.87
N ASP A 338 -4.16 -35.32 -15.89
CA ASP A 338 -3.96 -36.21 -17.04
C ASP A 338 -5.12 -37.22 -17.14
N GLU A 339 -5.32 -37.82 -18.32
CA GLU A 339 -6.38 -38.83 -18.54
C GLU A 339 -6.23 -40.09 -17.64
N ARG A 340 -5.15 -40.21 -16.86
CA ARG A 340 -4.83 -41.33 -15.97
C ARG A 340 -5.05 -40.99 -14.49
N GLY A 341 -5.46 -39.76 -14.16
CA GLY A 341 -5.73 -39.33 -12.80
C GLY A 341 -4.47 -39.09 -11.95
N TYR A 342 -3.32 -38.87 -12.59
CA TYR A 342 -2.13 -38.35 -11.92
C TYR A 342 -2.14 -36.83 -11.95
N ASP A 343 -1.87 -36.24 -10.79
CA ASP A 343 -1.70 -34.80 -10.60
C ASP A 343 -0.28 -34.45 -11.01
N ASP A 344 -0.07 -34.19 -12.31
CA ASP A 344 1.23 -33.69 -12.81
C ASP A 344 1.16 -32.16 -12.77
N THR A 345 1.56 -31.60 -11.63
CA THR A 345 1.66 -30.15 -11.43
C THR A 345 2.84 -29.63 -12.25
N GLU A 346 2.62 -29.25 -13.51
CA GLU A 346 3.66 -28.66 -14.34
C GLU A 346 3.87 -27.19 -13.94
N CYS A 347 5.02 -26.89 -13.33
CA CYS A 347 5.42 -25.53 -12.98
C CYS A 347 6.05 -24.85 -14.20
N ASP A 348 5.34 -23.89 -14.80
CA ASP A 348 5.85 -23.06 -15.91
C ASP A 348 6.78 -21.95 -15.39
N ASN A 349 7.90 -22.36 -14.82
CA ASN A 349 8.90 -21.46 -14.26
C ASN A 349 9.85 -20.98 -15.38
N ALA A 350 9.90 -19.67 -15.61
CA ALA A 350 10.73 -19.08 -16.65
C ALA A 350 11.55 -17.90 -16.10
N TRP A 351 12.87 -17.96 -16.24
CA TRP A 351 13.77 -16.85 -15.90
C TRP A 351 14.16 -16.07 -17.16
N GLY A 352 14.19 -14.74 -17.07
CA GLY A 352 14.48 -13.88 -18.23
C GLY A 352 15.95 -13.47 -18.36
N PRO A 353 16.51 -12.65 -17.44
CA PRO A 353 17.80 -12.00 -17.66
C PRO A 353 19.00 -12.93 -17.67
N SER A 354 19.84 -12.81 -18.69
CA SER A 354 21.20 -13.37 -18.64
C SER A 354 22.10 -12.62 -17.65
N PRO A 355 23.24 -13.18 -17.22
CA PRO A 355 24.19 -12.46 -16.37
C PRO A 355 24.69 -11.14 -16.96
N ALA A 356 24.93 -11.09 -18.26
CA ALA A 356 25.31 -9.86 -18.96
C ALA A 356 24.20 -8.80 -18.90
N GLU A 357 22.93 -9.22 -18.94
CA GLU A 357 21.78 -8.34 -18.83
C GLU A 357 21.60 -7.81 -17.42
N VAL A 358 21.74 -8.65 -16.38
CA VAL A 358 21.75 -8.19 -14.98
C VAL A 358 22.83 -7.14 -14.76
N GLN A 359 24.04 -7.35 -15.28
CA GLN A 359 25.13 -6.37 -15.20
C GLN A 359 24.81 -5.07 -15.97
N ARG A 360 24.09 -5.15 -17.09
CA ARG A 360 23.62 -3.99 -17.85
C ARG A 360 22.60 -3.18 -17.05
N LEU A 361 21.62 -3.85 -16.43
CA LEU A 361 20.60 -3.21 -15.60
C LEU A 361 21.23 -2.52 -14.39
N HIS A 362 22.16 -3.20 -13.71
CA HIS A 362 22.89 -2.65 -12.57
C HIS A 362 23.65 -1.36 -12.92
N ARG A 363 24.46 -1.37 -13.99
CA ARG A 363 25.21 -0.18 -14.43
C ARG A 363 24.29 0.95 -14.88
N MET A 364 23.15 0.65 -15.49
CA MET A 364 22.22 1.68 -15.94
C MET A 364 21.47 2.33 -14.77
N LEU A 365 21.07 1.56 -13.77
CA LEU A 365 20.45 2.07 -12.54
C LEU A 365 21.43 2.85 -11.68
N PHE A 366 22.64 2.33 -11.45
CA PHE A 366 23.55 2.85 -10.43
C PHE A 366 24.79 3.55 -10.99
N GLY A 367 24.96 3.60 -12.30
CA GLY A 367 26.09 4.25 -12.97
C GLY A 367 27.40 3.47 -12.84
N GLU A 368 28.50 4.20 -12.95
CA GLU A 368 29.85 3.73 -12.65
C GLU A 368 30.33 4.37 -11.34
N GLY A 369 31.10 3.64 -10.51
CA GLY A 369 31.55 4.14 -9.21
C GLY A 369 30.49 3.99 -8.11
N ALA A 370 30.30 5.00 -7.26
CA ALA A 370 29.22 5.01 -6.26
C ALA A 370 27.95 5.63 -6.88
N PRO A 371 26.75 5.04 -6.71
CA PRO A 371 26.39 3.94 -5.81
C PRO A 371 26.65 2.52 -6.32
N ALA A 372 27.02 2.30 -7.58
CA ALA A 372 27.17 0.97 -8.19
C ALA A 372 28.13 0.02 -7.43
N SER A 373 29.18 0.53 -6.79
CA SER A 373 30.11 -0.26 -5.97
C SER A 373 29.56 -0.63 -4.58
N LYS A 374 28.48 0.01 -4.15
CA LYS A 374 27.84 -0.18 -2.83
C LYS A 374 26.60 -1.07 -2.89
N VAL A 375 26.02 -1.25 -4.07
CA VAL A 375 24.84 -2.07 -4.33
C VAL A 375 25.25 -3.22 -5.23
N GLY A 376 25.05 -4.47 -4.83
CA GLY A 376 25.35 -5.62 -5.69
C GLY A 376 24.26 -5.89 -6.72
N THR A 377 24.52 -6.84 -7.62
CA THR A 377 23.56 -7.29 -8.64
C THR A 377 22.37 -8.02 -8.02
N VAL A 378 22.59 -8.79 -6.95
CA VAL A 378 21.52 -9.45 -6.18
C VAL A 378 20.60 -8.42 -5.55
N GLU A 379 21.14 -7.40 -4.88
CA GLU A 379 20.32 -6.33 -4.29
C GLU A 379 19.57 -5.54 -5.37
N MET A 380 20.16 -5.32 -6.55
CA MET A 380 19.46 -4.71 -7.67
C MET A 380 18.25 -5.54 -8.12
N VAL A 381 18.40 -6.84 -8.30
CA VAL A 381 17.28 -7.73 -8.69
C VAL A 381 16.21 -7.75 -7.59
N ARG A 382 16.61 -7.86 -6.32
CA ARG A 382 15.70 -7.77 -5.17
C ARG A 382 14.97 -6.42 -5.12
N LEU A 383 15.64 -5.33 -5.49
CA LEU A 383 15.02 -4.01 -5.59
C LEU A 383 13.95 -3.96 -6.68
N LEU A 384 14.19 -4.58 -7.85
CA LEU A 384 13.17 -4.68 -8.90
C LEU A 384 11.91 -5.42 -8.39
N MET A 385 12.10 -6.53 -7.67
CA MET A 385 11.00 -7.31 -7.10
C MET A 385 10.27 -6.54 -5.98
N ALA A 386 11.01 -5.91 -5.07
CA ALA A 386 10.45 -5.11 -3.99
C ALA A 386 9.66 -3.90 -4.53
N ALA A 387 10.12 -3.28 -5.62
CA ALA A 387 9.46 -2.13 -6.25
C ALA A 387 8.02 -2.43 -6.72
N VAL A 388 7.68 -3.70 -6.96
CA VAL A 388 6.32 -4.13 -7.35
C VAL A 388 5.59 -4.89 -6.24
N GLY A 389 6.10 -4.83 -5.01
CA GLY A 389 5.45 -5.42 -3.85
C GLY A 389 5.74 -6.91 -3.70
N LEU A 390 6.89 -7.37 -4.19
CA LEU A 390 7.38 -8.74 -4.01
C LEU A 390 8.73 -8.73 -3.25
N PRO A 391 8.76 -8.33 -1.96
CA PRO A 391 9.99 -8.37 -1.19
C PRO A 391 10.45 -9.82 -1.03
N PHE A 392 11.64 -10.12 -1.55
CA PHE A 392 12.17 -11.48 -1.59
C PHE A 392 13.55 -11.56 -0.94
N HIS A 393 13.74 -12.57 -0.11
CA HIS A 393 15.00 -12.86 0.52
C HIS A 393 15.77 -13.90 -0.30
N VAL A 394 16.93 -13.49 -0.83
CA VAL A 394 17.84 -14.38 -1.54
C VAL A 394 19.04 -14.64 -0.65
N LYS A 395 19.29 -15.89 -0.33
CA LYS A 395 20.39 -16.27 0.55
C LYS A 395 21.74 -16.20 -0.14
N SER A 396 22.74 -15.74 0.61
CA SER A 396 24.11 -15.59 0.15
C SER A 396 24.90 -16.90 0.25
N GLU A 397 24.66 -17.73 1.27
CA GLU A 397 25.32 -19.04 1.49
C GLU A 397 24.39 -20.03 2.23
N GLY A 398 24.57 -21.33 1.99
CA GLY A 398 23.60 -22.39 2.31
C GLY A 398 23.29 -22.60 3.80
N GLY A 399 22.12 -22.11 4.22
CA GLY A 399 21.47 -22.37 5.50
C GLY A 399 20.07 -21.72 5.57
N GLY A 400 19.03 -22.55 5.49
CA GLY A 400 17.60 -22.18 5.44
C GLY A 400 17.07 -21.83 4.03
N GLY A 401 15.75 -21.75 3.84
CA GLY A 401 15.11 -21.53 2.53
C GLY A 401 15.14 -20.10 2.01
N ASP A 402 15.20 -19.93 0.68
CA ASP A 402 14.83 -18.67 0.01
C ASP A 402 13.32 -18.48 0.12
N GLU A 403 12.85 -17.27 0.38
CA GLU A 403 11.43 -17.03 0.68
C GLU A 403 11.01 -15.59 0.44
N GLN A 404 9.69 -15.39 0.28
CA GLN A 404 9.09 -14.06 0.41
C GLN A 404 9.25 -13.58 1.86
N ASP A 405 9.61 -12.31 2.05
CA ASP A 405 9.86 -11.77 3.40
C ASP A 405 8.62 -11.93 4.29
N ASP A 406 8.76 -12.65 5.41
CA ASP A 406 7.69 -12.95 6.37
C ASP A 406 6.95 -11.72 6.88
N LYS A 407 7.59 -10.54 6.81
CA LYS A 407 7.01 -9.25 7.21
C LYS A 407 6.11 -8.61 6.15
N SER A 408 5.92 -9.26 5.00
CA SER A 408 5.02 -8.77 3.95
C SER A 408 3.56 -8.80 4.40
N HIS A 409 2.83 -7.70 4.18
CA HIS A 409 1.39 -7.62 4.45
C HIS A 409 0.55 -8.51 3.53
N ILE A 410 1.04 -8.74 2.30
CA ILE A 410 0.42 -9.56 1.26
C ILE A 410 1.37 -10.70 0.92
N ARG A 411 0.93 -11.94 1.14
CA ARG A 411 1.65 -13.16 0.72
C ARG A 411 1.16 -13.60 -0.65
N TRP A 412 2.08 -13.69 -1.61
CA TRP A 412 1.77 -14.22 -2.93
C TRP A 412 1.97 -15.73 -2.93
N ALA A 413 1.15 -16.47 -3.67
CA ALA A 413 1.42 -17.89 -3.88
C ALA A 413 2.68 -18.03 -4.75
N ILE A 414 3.78 -18.46 -4.14
CA ILE A 414 5.07 -18.72 -4.79
C ILE A 414 5.50 -20.12 -4.35
N ASN A 415 5.17 -21.13 -5.15
CA ASN A 415 5.39 -22.52 -4.74
C ASN A 415 6.84 -22.98 -4.94
N ASP A 416 7.67 -22.21 -5.65
CA ASP A 416 9.07 -22.54 -5.92
C ASP A 416 10.01 -21.36 -5.61
N CYS A 417 10.04 -20.98 -4.33
CA CYS A 417 10.93 -19.92 -3.85
C CYS A 417 12.42 -20.32 -4.00
N GLU A 418 12.75 -21.61 -3.90
CA GLU A 418 14.12 -22.10 -4.06
C GLU A 418 14.62 -21.92 -5.50
N TRP A 419 13.81 -22.29 -6.51
CA TRP A 419 14.14 -22.04 -7.91
C TRP A 419 14.31 -20.55 -8.19
N LEU A 420 13.46 -19.70 -7.62
CA LEU A 420 13.56 -18.25 -7.83
C LEU A 420 14.86 -17.71 -7.22
N GLY A 421 15.20 -18.09 -5.99
CA GLY A 421 16.45 -17.72 -5.33
C GLY A 421 17.68 -18.23 -6.10
N TRP A 422 17.63 -19.47 -6.60
CA TRP A 422 18.67 -20.06 -7.44
C TRP A 422 18.85 -19.28 -8.75
N SER A 423 17.76 -18.95 -9.43
CA SER A 423 17.77 -18.20 -10.69
C SER A 423 18.36 -16.80 -10.52
N VAL A 424 18.04 -16.12 -9.41
CA VAL A 424 18.65 -14.83 -9.06
C VAL A 424 20.16 -14.97 -8.86
N ARG A 425 20.61 -15.95 -8.06
CA ARG A 425 22.06 -16.18 -7.81
C ARG A 425 22.81 -16.49 -9.10
N ALA A 426 22.29 -17.41 -9.91
CA ALA A 426 22.87 -17.81 -11.19
C ALA A 426 23.01 -16.60 -12.13
N ALA A 427 21.95 -15.80 -12.27
CA ALA A 427 21.97 -14.60 -13.10
C ALA A 427 22.88 -13.50 -12.53
N CYS A 428 23.12 -13.47 -11.22
CA CYS A 428 24.03 -12.52 -10.58
C CYS A 428 25.49 -12.99 -10.53
N GLY A 429 25.80 -14.22 -10.99
CA GLY A 429 27.13 -14.80 -10.92
C GLY A 429 27.60 -15.12 -9.50
N VAL A 430 26.65 -15.37 -8.57
CA VAL A 430 26.98 -15.82 -7.22
C VAL A 430 27.24 -17.33 -7.27
N PRO A 431 28.42 -17.81 -6.82
CA PRO A 431 28.77 -19.23 -6.85
C PRO A 431 27.71 -20.08 -6.14
N LEU A 432 27.27 -21.15 -6.78
CA LEU A 432 26.34 -22.10 -6.18
C LEU A 432 27.12 -23.24 -5.54
N ARG A 433 26.58 -23.86 -4.47
CA ARG A 433 27.22 -25.02 -3.83
C ARG A 433 27.50 -26.17 -4.81
N ALA A 434 26.69 -26.31 -5.86
CA ALA A 434 26.86 -27.32 -6.90
C ALA A 434 28.04 -27.02 -7.86
N ASP A 435 28.61 -25.80 -7.83
CA ASP A 435 29.80 -25.44 -8.62
C ASP A 435 31.11 -25.78 -7.88
N ALA A 436 31.02 -26.30 -6.65
CA ALA A 436 32.16 -26.63 -5.77
C ALA A 436 32.44 -28.14 -5.65
N GLU A 437 31.71 -28.98 -6.39
CA GLU A 437 31.96 -30.41 -6.61
C GLU A 437 32.37 -30.67 -8.07
#